data_AF-A0A359KMR1-F1
#
_entry.id   AF-A0A359KMR1-F1
#
_cell.length_a   1.000
_cell.length_b   1.000
_cell.length_c   1.000
_cell.angle_alpha   90.00
_cell.angle_beta   90.00
_cell.angle_gamma   90.00
#
_symmetry.space_group_name_H-M   'P 1'
#
loop_
_entity.id
_entity.type
_entity.pdbx_description
1 polymer ?
#
loop_
_entity_poly.entity_id
_entity_poly.type
_entity_poly.pdbx_seq_one_letter_code
_entity_poly.pdbx_strand_id
1 'polypeptide(L)'
;MLSLWPARWTVGPNARGVFVRIAWFDPYSGASGDMVLGALIDAGLSVDALRDVLEGLHLPGWRLSAEAAGQHGITGTRAIVAVDDDAPARDWAVIRDLLERATLPEPVRDGA
;
A
#
# COMPACT_ATOMS: atom_id res chain seq x y z
N MET A 1 -44.37 -1.95 4.48
CA MET A 1 -43.81 -3.31 4.33
C MET A 1 -42.31 -3.15 4.14
N LEU A 2 -41.55 -3.08 5.25
CA LEU A 2 -40.10 -2.91 5.28
C LEU A 2 -39.48 -4.29 5.51
N SER A 3 -38.82 -4.85 4.50
CA SER A 3 -38.04 -6.08 4.62
C SER A 3 -36.69 -5.78 5.28
N LEU A 4 -36.61 -6.04 6.58
CA LEU A 4 -35.35 -6.13 7.32
C LEU A 4 -34.62 -7.41 6.92
N TRP A 5 -33.44 -7.28 6.33
CA TRP A 5 -32.51 -8.38 6.05
C TRP A 5 -31.69 -8.69 7.33
N PRO A 6 -31.72 -9.91 7.90
CA PRO A 6 -30.88 -10.22 9.04
C PRO A 6 -29.60 -10.93 8.57
N ALA A 7 -28.51 -10.18 8.38
CA ALA A 7 -27.18 -10.80 8.37
C ALA A 7 -26.77 -11.11 9.82
N ARG A 8 -27.29 -12.22 10.39
CA ARG A 8 -26.85 -12.75 11.69
C ARG A 8 -25.56 -13.54 11.50
N TRP A 9 -24.43 -12.90 11.76
CA TRP A 9 -23.17 -13.62 11.97
C TRP A 9 -23.21 -14.24 13.38
N THR A 10 -23.49 -15.54 13.48
CA THR A 10 -23.32 -16.28 14.74
C THR A 10 -21.84 -16.62 14.94
N VAL A 11 -21.18 -15.91 15.85
CA VAL A 11 -19.85 -16.28 16.35
C VAL A 11 -20.00 -17.53 17.23
N GLY A 12 -19.35 -18.63 16.86
CA GLY A 12 -19.41 -19.88 17.61
C GLY A 12 -18.72 -19.79 18.99
N PRO A 13 -19.10 -20.62 19.97
CA PRO A 13 -18.71 -20.50 21.38
C PRO A 13 -17.21 -20.71 21.67
N ASN A 14 -16.38 -21.04 20.66
CA ASN A 14 -14.94 -21.28 20.79
C ASN A 14 -14.06 -20.32 19.97
N ALA A 15 -14.63 -19.23 19.44
CA ALA A 15 -13.82 -18.18 18.83
C ALA A 15 -13.09 -17.42 19.95
N ARG A 16 -11.83 -17.77 20.22
CA ARG A 16 -10.92 -16.80 20.86
C ARG A 16 -10.94 -15.60 19.94
N GLY A 17 -11.53 -14.49 20.40
CA GLY A 17 -11.65 -13.28 19.60
C GLY A 17 -10.27 -12.80 19.20
N VAL A 18 -9.84 -13.15 17.99
CA VAL A 18 -8.66 -12.53 17.38
C VAL A 18 -9.11 -11.15 16.98
N PHE A 19 -8.67 -10.13 17.73
CA PHE A 19 -8.85 -8.75 17.32
C PHE A 19 -7.95 -8.53 16.09
N VAL A 20 -8.56 -8.56 14.91
CA VAL A 20 -7.88 -8.23 13.66
C VAL A 20 -8.01 -6.74 13.44
N ARG A 21 -6.88 -6.05 13.28
CA ARG A 21 -6.87 -4.69 12.76
C ARG A 21 -6.90 -4.77 11.24
N ILE A 22 -7.89 -4.12 10.63
CA ILE A 22 -8.03 -4.02 9.18
C ILE A 22 -7.72 -2.59 8.75
N ALA A 23 -7.02 -2.43 7.64
CA ALA A 23 -6.95 -1.17 6.91
C ALA A 23 -8.10 -1.15 5.89
N TRP A 24 -8.90 -0.09 5.89
CA TRP A 24 -10.01 0.09 4.97
C TRP A 24 -9.73 1.30 4.08
N PHE A 25 -9.72 1.10 2.77
CA PHE A 25 -9.57 2.16 1.79
C PHE A 25 -10.93 2.43 1.13
N ASP A 26 -11.37 3.69 1.15
CA ASP A 26 -12.57 4.17 0.45
C ASP A 26 -12.20 5.31 -0.52
N PRO A 27 -11.55 4.99 -1.66
CA PRO A 27 -11.10 6.00 -2.60
C PRO A 27 -12.25 6.47 -3.50
N TYR A 28 -12.65 7.74 -3.36
CA TYR A 28 -13.71 8.34 -4.19
C TYR A 28 -13.36 8.39 -5.69
N SER A 29 -12.09 8.55 -6.05
CA SER A 29 -11.62 8.70 -7.44
C SER A 29 -10.42 7.81 -7.77
N GLY A 30 -10.25 6.71 -7.04
CA GLY A 30 -9.03 5.89 -7.06
C GLY A 30 -7.94 6.41 -6.11
N ALA A 31 -6.95 5.55 -5.84
CA ALA A 31 -5.79 5.89 -5.04
C ALA A 31 -4.52 5.53 -5.83
N SER A 32 -3.65 6.51 -6.08
CA SER A 32 -2.30 6.27 -6.59
C SER A 32 -1.45 5.56 -5.53
N GLY A 33 -0.41 4.85 -5.98
CA GLY A 33 0.45 4.07 -5.10
C GLY A 33 1.10 4.91 -3.99
N ASP A 34 1.52 6.14 -4.29
CA ASP A 34 2.10 7.07 -3.32
C ASP A 34 1.07 7.56 -2.27
N MET A 35 -0.21 7.69 -2.63
CA MET A 35 -1.26 7.96 -1.63
C MET A 35 -1.47 6.78 -0.68
N VAL A 36 -1.41 5.55 -1.20
CA VAL A 36 -1.47 4.34 -0.36
C VAL A 36 -0.24 4.26 0.56
N LEU A 37 0.96 4.53 0.04
CA LEU A 37 2.19 4.58 0.84
C LEU A 37 2.10 5.63 1.95
N GLY A 38 1.62 6.84 1.63
CA GLY A 38 1.37 7.90 2.61
C GLY A 38 0.45 7.45 3.74
N ALA A 39 -0.68 6.84 3.39
CA ALA A 39 -1.63 6.32 4.37
C ALA A 39 -1.04 5.21 5.26
N LEU A 40 -0.20 4.33 4.70
CA LEU A 40 0.49 3.29 5.48
C LEU A 40 1.53 3.89 6.44
N ILE A 41 2.23 4.95 6.02
CA ILE A 41 3.17 5.69 6.88
C ILE A 41 2.41 6.35 8.04
N ASP A 42 1.26 6.99 7.78
CA ASP A 42 0.38 7.53 8.83
C ASP A 42 -0.14 6.45 9.78
N ALA A 43 -0.32 5.21 9.29
CA ALA A 43 -0.69 4.05 10.11
C ALA A 43 0.48 3.45 10.91
N GLY A 44 1.69 4.01 10.79
CA GLY A 44 2.88 3.64 11.56
C GLY A 44 3.95 2.85 10.80
N LEU A 45 3.85 2.74 9.47
CA LEU A 45 4.91 2.15 8.66
C LEU A 45 6.17 3.03 8.67
N SER A 46 7.32 2.44 8.99
CA SER A 46 8.61 3.13 8.89
C SER A 46 9.00 3.33 7.42
N VAL A 47 9.36 4.58 7.08
CA VAL A 47 9.85 4.94 5.75
C VAL A 47 11.15 4.20 5.43
N ASP A 48 12.05 4.02 6.41
CA ASP A 48 13.31 3.32 6.19
C ASP A 48 13.09 1.83 5.96
N ALA A 49 12.19 1.19 6.72
CA ALA A 49 11.84 -0.21 6.49
C ALA A 49 11.21 -0.43 5.11
N LEU A 50 10.39 0.53 4.64
CA LEU A 50 9.83 0.50 3.30
C LEU A 50 10.92 0.68 2.23
N ARG A 51 11.88 1.60 2.43
CA ARG A 51 13.03 1.78 1.53
C ARG A 51 13.83 0.48 1.41
N ASP A 52 14.19 -0.13 2.54
CA ASP A 52 14.98 -1.37 2.58
C ASP A 52 14.32 -2.51 1.77
N VAL A 53 13.00 -2.65 1.87
CA VAL A 53 12.26 -3.65 1.08
C VAL A 53 12.26 -3.30 -0.40
N LEU A 54 12.08 -2.03 -0.76
CA LEU A 54 12.05 -1.57 -2.15
C LEU A 54 13.42 -1.65 -2.83
N GLU A 55 14.53 -1.61 -2.09
CA GLU A 55 15.87 -1.87 -2.64
C GLU A 55 15.96 -3.27 -3.28
N GLY A 56 15.17 -4.23 -2.82
CA GLY A 56 15.05 -5.57 -3.41
C GLY A 56 14.52 -5.58 -4.86
N LEU A 57 13.93 -4.48 -5.35
CA LEU A 57 13.56 -4.33 -6.76
C LEU A 57 14.77 -4.17 -7.68
N HIS A 58 15.96 -3.85 -7.14
CA HIS A 58 17.19 -3.61 -7.89
C HIS A 58 17.06 -2.52 -8.96
N LEU A 59 16.21 -1.52 -8.71
CA LEU A 59 16.04 -0.36 -9.57
C LEU A 59 16.96 0.76 -9.10
N PRO A 60 17.87 1.27 -9.95
CA PRO A 60 18.68 2.43 -9.63
C PRO A 60 17.89 3.72 -9.82
N GLY A 61 18.43 4.83 -9.30
CA GLY A 61 18.01 6.18 -9.66
C GLY A 61 16.62 6.58 -9.14
N TRP A 62 16.24 6.11 -7.96
CA TRP A 62 15.04 6.58 -7.27
C TRP A 62 15.34 6.97 -5.83
N ARG A 63 14.48 7.82 -5.26
CA ARG A 63 14.49 8.20 -3.85
C ARG A 63 13.07 8.29 -3.34
N LEU A 64 12.79 7.60 -2.24
CA LEU A 64 11.54 7.77 -1.49
C LEU A 64 11.76 8.78 -0.37
N SER A 65 10.91 9.78 -0.25
CA SER A 65 10.80 10.64 0.93
C SER A 65 9.34 10.72 1.39
N ALA A 66 9.14 11.13 2.63
CA ALA A 66 7.83 11.33 3.21
C ALA A 66 7.81 12.68 3.91
N GLU A 67 6.78 13.47 3.66
CA GLU A 67 6.58 14.76 4.30
C GLU A 67 5.14 14.92 4.77
N ALA A 68 4.94 15.69 5.84
CA ALA A 68 3.60 16.08 6.25
C ALA A 68 2.99 16.99 5.17
N ALA A 69 1.79 16.66 4.73
CA ALA A 69 1.05 17.43 3.75
C ALA A 69 -0.35 17.75 4.27
N GLY A 70 -0.90 18.87 3.80
CA GLY A 70 -2.29 19.20 4.07
C GLY A 70 -2.89 20.11 3.01
N GLN A 71 -4.14 19.86 2.67
CA GLN A 71 -4.89 20.61 1.69
C GLN A 71 -6.34 20.76 2.16
N HIS A 72 -6.86 21.99 2.13
CA HIS A 72 -8.26 22.28 2.50
C HIS A 72 -8.68 21.73 3.89
N GLY A 73 -7.77 21.69 4.86
CA GLY A 73 -8.04 21.20 6.21
C GLY A 73 -7.94 19.68 6.39
N ILE A 74 -7.60 18.94 5.33
CA ILE A 74 -7.25 17.51 5.39
C ILE A 74 -5.73 17.41 5.48
N THR A 75 -5.23 16.58 6.41
CA THR A 75 -3.80 16.37 6.63
C THR A 75 -3.45 14.89 6.52
N GLY A 76 -2.22 14.60 6.13
CA GLY A 76 -1.65 13.25 6.12
C GLY A 76 -0.20 13.28 5.68
N THR A 77 0.35 12.11 5.38
CA THR A 77 1.69 11.98 4.82
C THR A 77 1.64 11.93 3.30
N ARG A 78 2.46 12.77 2.65
CA ARG A 78 2.75 12.67 1.22
C ARG A 78 4.03 11.84 1.04
N ALA A 79 3.88 10.65 0.48
CA ALA A 79 5.02 9.89 -0.03
C ALA A 79 5.45 10.46 -1.39
N ILE A 80 6.74 10.66 -1.59
CA ILE A 80 7.31 11.24 -2.81
C ILE A 80 8.34 10.25 -3.33
N VAL A 81 8.10 9.72 -4.53
CA VAL A 81 9.07 8.91 -5.26
C VAL A 81 9.68 9.80 -6.33
N ALA A 82 10.89 10.28 -6.09
CA ALA A 82 11.68 11.00 -7.08
C ALA A 82 12.50 10.00 -7.89
N VAL A 83 12.64 10.23 -9.20
CA VAL A 83 13.49 9.45 -10.10
C VAL A 83 14.47 10.37 -10.83
N ASP A 84 15.68 9.89 -11.09
CA ASP A 84 16.76 10.70 -11.66
C ASP A 84 16.59 10.98 -13.17
N ASP A 85 15.92 10.10 -13.90
CA ASP A 85 15.66 10.20 -15.34
C ASP A 85 14.16 10.06 -15.67
N ASP A 86 13.75 10.52 -16.86
CA ASP A 86 12.47 10.17 -17.48
C ASP A 86 12.42 8.66 -17.73
N ALA A 87 12.02 7.90 -16.70
CA ALA A 87 11.89 6.46 -16.80
C ALA A 87 10.88 6.14 -17.93
N PRO A 88 11.26 5.33 -18.93
CA PRO A 88 10.34 4.99 -20.00
C PRO A 88 9.13 4.27 -19.42
N ALA A 89 7.95 4.55 -19.99
CA ALA A 89 6.74 3.80 -19.65
C ALA A 89 7.02 2.31 -19.85
N ARG A 90 6.84 1.53 -18.78
CA ARG A 90 6.99 0.07 -18.80
C ARG A 90 5.63 -0.54 -19.02
N ASP A 91 5.53 -1.46 -19.98
CA ASP A 91 4.34 -2.29 -20.08
C ASP A 91 4.30 -3.33 -18.96
N TRP A 92 3.19 -4.05 -18.86
CA TRP A 92 3.01 -5.06 -17.85
C TRP A 92 4.01 -6.23 -17.96
N ALA A 93 4.41 -6.61 -19.17
CA ALA A 93 5.35 -7.71 -19.33
C ALA A 93 6.72 -7.35 -18.72
N VAL A 94 7.19 -6.12 -18.96
CA VAL A 94 8.42 -5.60 -18.35
C VAL A 94 8.28 -5.51 -16.82
N ILE A 95 7.14 -5.03 -16.30
CA ILE A 95 6.92 -4.92 -14.85
C ILE A 95 6.93 -6.31 -14.20
N ARG A 96 6.23 -7.29 -14.77
CA ARG A 96 6.21 -8.66 -14.26
C ARG A 96 7.60 -9.28 -14.23
N ASP A 97 8.37 -9.13 -15.31
CA ASP A 97 9.75 -9.60 -15.39
C ASP A 97 10.66 -8.98 -14.31
N LEU A 98 10.42 -7.70 -13.95
CA LEU A 98 11.14 -7.04 -12.86
C LEU A 98 10.77 -7.64 -11.50
N LEU A 99 9.49 -7.90 -11.27
CA LEU A 99 9.00 -8.48 -10.01
C LEU A 99 9.49 -9.92 -9.81
N GLU A 100 9.55 -10.73 -10.87
CA GLU A 100 10.09 -12.10 -10.84
C GLU A 100 11.58 -12.15 -10.45
N ARG A 101 12.34 -11.12 -10.82
CA ARG A 101 13.79 -11.01 -10.53
C ARG A 101 14.09 -10.27 -9.23
N ALA A 102 13.08 -9.66 -8.62
CA ALA A 102 13.23 -8.88 -7.40
C ALA A 102 13.46 -9.78 -6.18
N THR A 103 14.29 -9.32 -5.25
CA THR A 103 14.47 -9.96 -3.94
C THR A 103 13.47 -9.38 -2.96
N LEU A 104 12.18 -9.66 -3.21
CA LEU A 104 11.07 -9.27 -2.33
C LEU A 104 10.62 -10.44 -1.45
N PRO A 105 10.02 -10.17 -0.28
CA PRO A 105 9.35 -11.20 0.50
C PRO A 105 8.34 -11.98 -0.35
N GLU A 106 8.33 -13.30 -0.20
CA GLU A 106 7.48 -14.21 -0.98
C GLU A 106 5.99 -13.82 -0.99
N PRO A 107 5.35 -13.43 0.15
CA PRO A 107 3.96 -12.96 0.12
C PRO A 107 3.72 -11.71 -0.73
N VAL A 108 4.74 -10.88 -0.93
CA VAL A 108 4.67 -9.66 -1.74
C VAL A 108 4.85 -9.97 -3.22
N ARG A 109 5.80 -10.86 -3.54
CA ARG A 109 6.08 -11.26 -4.94
C ARG A 109 4.94 -12.09 -5.53
N ASP A 110 4.37 -13.01 -4.75
CA ASP A 110 3.35 -13.94 -5.23
C ASP A 110 1.95 -13.28 -5.32
N GLY A 111 1.77 -12.13 -4.67
CA GLY A 111 0.53 -11.35 -4.70
C GLY A 111 0.42 -10.37 -5.87
N ALA A 112 1.45 -10.28 -6.72
CA ALA A 112 1.54 -9.34 -7.83
C ALA A 112 1.03 -9.89 -9.17
#